data_AF-A0A098EJF5-F1
#
_entry.id   AF-A0A098EJF5-F1
#
_cell.length_a   1.000
_cell.length_b   1.000
_cell.length_c   1.000
_cell.angle_alpha   90.00
_cell.angle_beta   90.00
_cell.angle_gamma   90.00
#
_symmetry.space_group_name_H-M   'P 1'
#
loop_
_entity.id
_entity.type
_entity.pdbx_description
1 polymer ?
#
loop_
_entity_poly.entity_id
_entity_poly.type
_entity_poly.pdbx_seq_one_letter_code
_entity_poly.pdbx_strand_id
1 'polypeptide(L)'
;MKKIILLIILVVCLAACGANESPVASSEEMQEDAVNAKPQIQEEGPEAILDWVDFIQWDGNYYIALDSAVLADPEKIGEKAGEVAFNVSDNINSTSYKLKNGDAAFWEPGTELYYVEGLPDLLAAKDPAEINGYSLYVNEAKSGGYPQHFKDLKLEEIAKIEIYDLFLYDNFSSPELLNMLEDEQDVQEFLKILKGEHAPQDPELIRNPPDPEIYAAVLHNGEDIARKFHIYKEGKQWLWYPWDREFLPAETGSFIKK
;
A
#
# COMPACT_ATOMS: atom_id res chain seq x y z
N MET A 1 3.26 21.38 -29.73
CA MET A 1 2.36 22.56 -29.88
C MET A 1 0.93 22.09 -30.07
N LYS A 2 0.09 22.27 -29.04
CA LYS A 2 -1.36 22.54 -29.11
C LYS A 2 -1.84 22.70 -27.66
N LYS A 3 -1.97 23.95 -27.22
CA LYS A 3 -2.50 24.33 -25.91
C LYS A 3 -4.03 24.28 -26.01
N ILE A 4 -4.67 23.45 -25.19
CA ILE A 4 -6.13 23.45 -25.02
C ILE A 4 -6.43 24.46 -23.92
N ILE A 5 -7.14 25.52 -24.29
CA ILE A 5 -7.63 26.58 -23.41
C ILE A 5 -8.98 26.10 -22.86
N LEU A 6 -9.07 25.90 -21.55
CA LEU A 6 -10.34 25.63 -20.87
C LEU A 6 -10.93 26.96 -20.37
N LEU A 7 -12.10 27.32 -20.91
CA LEU A 7 -12.86 28.52 -20.57
C LEU A 7 -13.87 28.16 -19.46
N ILE A 8 -13.67 28.67 -18.25
CA ILE A 8 -14.63 28.53 -17.14
C ILE A 8 -15.65 29.67 -17.25
N ILE A 9 -16.92 29.31 -17.49
CA ILE A 9 -18.05 30.24 -17.44
C ILE A 9 -18.58 30.25 -16.01
N LEU A 10 -18.42 31.41 -15.36
CA LEU A 10 -19.01 31.76 -14.07
C LEU A 10 -20.48 32.14 -14.30
N VAL A 11 -21.42 31.40 -13.72
CA VAL A 11 -22.84 31.81 -13.65
C VAL A 11 -23.15 32.22 -12.22
N VAL A 12 -23.31 33.53 -12.02
CA VAL A 12 -23.87 34.14 -10.82
C VAL A 12 -25.36 34.34 -11.08
N CYS A 13 -26.22 33.75 -10.24
CA CYS A 13 -27.63 34.14 -10.16
C CYS A 13 -27.93 34.62 -8.73
N LEU A 14 -28.18 35.92 -8.62
CA LEU A 14 -28.85 36.59 -7.52
C LEU A 14 -30.31 36.82 -7.90
N ALA A 15 -31.24 36.44 -7.02
CA ALA A 15 -32.57 37.04 -6.83
C ALA A 15 -33.10 36.49 -5.48
N ALA A 16 -33.21 37.25 -4.39
CA ALA A 16 -34.07 38.40 -4.08
C ALA A 16 -35.46 38.04 -3.52
N CYS A 17 -35.63 38.38 -2.24
CA CYS A 17 -36.80 38.80 -1.47
C CYS A 17 -38.19 38.14 -1.68
N GLY A 18 -38.74 37.67 -0.55
CA GLY A 18 -40.18 37.59 -0.31
C GLY A 18 -40.47 37.67 1.18
N ALA A 19 -40.78 38.87 1.66
CA ALA A 19 -41.36 39.13 2.98
C ALA A 19 -42.87 38.85 2.94
N ASN A 20 -43.44 38.37 4.04
CA ASN A 20 -44.82 38.69 4.42
C ASN A 20 -45.05 38.47 5.92
N GLU A 21 -45.91 39.33 6.44
CA GLU A 21 -46.08 39.75 7.83
C GLU A 21 -46.94 38.80 8.68
N SER A 22 -46.72 38.86 10.00
CA SER A 22 -47.55 38.26 11.05
C SER A 22 -48.93 38.92 11.18
N PRO A 23 -49.82 38.32 12.00
CA PRO A 23 -50.36 39.11 13.11
C PRO A 23 -50.31 38.43 14.49
N VAL A 24 -50.17 39.32 15.48
CA VAL A 24 -50.20 39.28 16.96
C VAL A 24 -51.61 38.82 17.44
N ALA A 25 -51.93 38.23 18.60
CA ALA A 25 -51.60 38.38 20.04
C ALA A 25 -52.13 37.09 20.77
N SER A 26 -51.96 36.77 22.05
CA SER A 26 -51.63 37.53 23.26
C SER A 26 -51.11 36.62 24.39
N SER A 27 -50.12 37.13 25.13
CA SER A 27 -49.88 37.06 26.59
C SER A 27 -50.42 35.91 27.45
N GLU A 28 -49.51 35.20 28.13
CA GLU A 28 -49.52 35.05 29.60
C GLU A 28 -48.11 34.66 30.12
N GLU A 29 -47.82 35.05 31.35
CA GLU A 29 -46.50 35.26 31.97
C GLU A 29 -45.77 34.01 32.51
N MET A 30 -44.44 34.12 32.49
CA MET A 30 -43.45 33.69 33.49
C MET A 30 -43.46 32.26 34.06
N GLN A 31 -42.38 31.53 33.77
CA GLN A 31 -41.49 31.05 34.83
C GLN A 31 -40.05 30.93 34.32
N GLU A 32 -39.18 31.78 34.88
CA GLU A 32 -37.73 31.65 34.88
C GLU A 32 -37.36 30.37 35.64
N ASP A 33 -36.65 29.45 34.97
CA ASP A 33 -35.68 28.54 35.59
C ASP A 33 -34.76 28.00 34.49
N ALA A 34 -33.90 28.88 34.00
CA ALA A 34 -32.84 28.56 33.06
C ALA A 34 -31.50 29.02 33.62
N VAL A 35 -30.99 28.37 34.67
CA VAL A 35 -29.57 28.43 35.01
C VAL A 35 -29.11 27.07 35.52
N ASN A 36 -28.02 26.60 34.91
CA ASN A 36 -27.08 25.58 35.40
C ASN A 36 -27.19 24.14 34.85
N ALA A 37 -27.26 23.99 33.52
CA ALA A 37 -26.65 22.84 32.86
C ALA A 37 -25.28 23.27 32.31
N LYS A 38 -24.23 23.03 33.08
CA LYS A 38 -22.83 23.18 32.64
C LYS A 38 -22.65 22.24 31.43
N PRO A 39 -22.15 22.70 30.27
CA PRO A 39 -21.83 21.78 29.19
C PRO A 39 -20.79 20.79 29.71
N GLN A 40 -21.13 19.50 29.70
CA GLN A 40 -20.16 18.45 29.93
C GLN A 40 -19.26 18.44 28.70
N ILE A 41 -18.16 19.18 28.79
CA ILE A 41 -17.00 18.96 27.93
C ILE A 41 -16.59 17.52 28.23
N GLN A 42 -16.84 16.61 27.27
CA GLN A 42 -16.16 15.33 27.27
C GLN A 42 -14.67 15.69 27.27
N GLU A 43 -13.99 15.39 28.37
CA GLU A 43 -12.53 15.46 28.38
C GLU A 43 -12.06 14.45 27.35
N GLU A 44 -11.64 14.95 26.18
CA GLU A 44 -10.87 14.17 25.24
C GLU A 44 -9.60 13.75 25.98
N GLY A 45 -9.58 12.47 26.38
CA GLY A 45 -8.39 11.85 26.95
C GLY A 45 -7.21 12.01 25.99
N PRO A 46 -5.97 11.79 26.46
CA PRO A 46 -4.80 11.94 25.60
C PRO A 46 -5.00 11.15 24.31
N GLU A 47 -4.99 11.85 23.17
CA GLU A 47 -5.05 11.23 21.85
C GLU A 47 -3.85 10.28 21.74
N ALA A 48 -4.12 8.98 21.73
CA ALA A 48 -3.10 8.00 21.48
C ALA A 48 -2.83 7.99 19.97
N ILE A 49 -1.59 8.28 19.58
CA ILE A 49 -1.12 7.97 18.23
C ILE A 49 -0.98 6.45 18.18
N LEU A 50 -1.84 5.81 17.39
CA LEU A 50 -1.80 4.37 17.16
C LEU A 50 -1.05 4.10 15.86
N ASP A 51 -0.05 3.23 15.94
CA ASP A 51 0.66 2.72 14.78
C ASP A 51 -0.03 1.42 14.34
N TRP A 52 -0.61 1.44 13.14
CA TRP A 52 -1.37 0.32 12.60
C TRP A 52 -0.48 -0.47 11.63
N VAL A 53 -0.50 -1.80 11.75
CA VAL A 53 -0.02 -2.68 10.69
C VAL A 53 -1.02 -2.62 9.54
N ASP A 54 -0.59 -2.79 8.28
CA ASP A 54 -1.54 -2.88 7.19
C ASP A 54 -2.34 -4.20 7.27
N PHE A 55 -3.65 -4.08 7.50
CA PHE A 55 -4.53 -5.20 7.73
C PHE A 55 -5.91 -4.99 7.12
N ILE A 56 -6.63 -6.10 6.96
CA ILE A 56 -8.06 -6.14 6.64
C ILE A 56 -8.75 -7.17 7.55
N GLN A 57 -9.81 -6.75 8.25
CA GLN A 57 -10.67 -7.65 9.01
C GLN A 57 -11.83 -8.09 8.13
N TRP A 58 -11.81 -9.34 7.67
CA TRP A 58 -12.81 -9.86 6.73
C TRP A 58 -13.29 -11.27 7.06
N ASP A 59 -14.61 -11.49 7.01
CA ASP A 59 -15.33 -12.72 7.33
C ASP A 59 -14.86 -13.39 8.63
N GLY A 60 -14.68 -12.58 9.68
CA GLY A 60 -14.18 -13.05 10.98
C GLY A 60 -12.69 -13.41 11.03
N ASN A 61 -11.96 -13.23 9.94
CA ASN A 61 -10.51 -13.45 9.84
C ASN A 61 -9.74 -12.12 9.81
N TYR A 62 -8.55 -12.14 10.38
CA TYR A 62 -7.61 -11.01 10.35
C TYR A 62 -6.57 -11.28 9.27
N TYR A 63 -6.52 -10.41 8.26
CA TYR A 63 -5.55 -10.50 7.17
C TYR A 63 -4.51 -9.41 7.31
N ILE A 64 -3.25 -9.73 7.05
CA ILE A 64 -2.13 -8.78 7.06
C ILE A 64 -1.56 -8.64 5.65
N ALA A 65 -1.06 -7.46 5.30
CA ALA A 65 -0.44 -7.22 4.01
C ALA A 65 0.75 -8.16 3.77
N LEU A 66 0.93 -8.55 2.50
CA LEU A 66 1.96 -9.45 2.03
C LEU A 66 2.94 -8.73 1.09
N ASP A 67 3.64 -7.72 1.60
CA ASP A 67 4.43 -6.76 0.81
C ASP A 67 5.54 -7.40 -0.04
N SER A 68 6.04 -8.57 0.35
CA SER A 68 7.07 -9.31 -0.38
C SER A 68 6.51 -10.27 -1.45
N ALA A 69 5.20 -10.26 -1.69
CA ALA A 69 4.54 -11.16 -2.61
C ALA A 69 3.89 -10.41 -3.78
N VAL A 70 3.88 -11.05 -4.93
CA VAL A 70 3.18 -10.57 -6.13
C VAL A 70 2.35 -11.73 -6.66
N LEU A 71 1.10 -11.45 -7.01
CA LEU A 71 0.28 -12.41 -7.75
C LEU A 71 0.86 -12.51 -9.17
N ALA A 72 1.42 -13.67 -9.50
CA ALA A 72 2.15 -13.85 -10.76
C ALA A 72 1.23 -13.73 -11.99
N ASP A 73 -0.03 -14.13 -11.83
CA ASP A 73 -1.05 -14.04 -12.87
C ASP A 73 -2.30 -13.32 -12.33
N PRO A 74 -2.57 -12.06 -12.73
CA PRO A 74 -3.74 -11.32 -12.29
C PRO A 74 -5.07 -11.94 -12.75
N GLU A 75 -5.07 -12.87 -13.72
CA GLU A 75 -6.28 -13.62 -14.10
C GLU A 75 -6.76 -14.56 -12.98
N LYS A 76 -5.93 -14.82 -11.96
CA LYS A 76 -6.29 -15.57 -10.74
C LYS A 76 -7.10 -14.77 -9.74
N ILE A 77 -7.38 -13.49 -10.00
CA ILE A 77 -8.32 -12.73 -9.17
C ILE A 77 -9.72 -13.31 -9.40
N GLY A 78 -10.30 -13.84 -8.32
CA GLY A 78 -11.58 -14.54 -8.34
C GLY A 78 -12.75 -13.61 -8.08
N GLU A 79 -13.79 -14.18 -7.46
CA GLU A 79 -15.00 -13.42 -7.14
C GLU A 79 -14.76 -12.34 -6.09
N LYS A 80 -15.61 -11.30 -6.14
CA LYS A 80 -15.62 -10.23 -5.14
C LYS A 80 -15.98 -10.81 -3.78
N ALA A 81 -15.07 -10.67 -2.82
CA ALA A 81 -15.29 -11.02 -1.43
C ALA A 81 -16.25 -10.00 -0.78
N GLY A 82 -16.01 -8.71 -1.02
CA GLY A 82 -16.86 -7.62 -0.54
C GLY A 82 -16.20 -6.26 -0.72
N GLU A 83 -16.42 -5.34 0.23
CA GLU A 83 -15.87 -3.99 0.21
C GLU A 83 -15.43 -3.57 1.61
N VAL A 84 -14.39 -2.75 1.67
CA VAL A 84 -13.98 -2.05 2.90
C VAL A 84 -15.13 -1.14 3.34
N ALA A 85 -15.49 -1.21 4.61
CA ALA A 85 -16.55 -0.41 5.21
C ALA A 85 -15.99 0.76 6.03
N PHE A 86 -14.75 0.67 6.51
CA PHE A 86 -14.19 1.64 7.45
C PHE A 86 -12.66 1.64 7.42
N ASN A 87 -12.06 2.83 7.25
CA ASN A 87 -10.63 3.07 7.44
C ASN A 87 -10.36 3.31 8.94
N VAL A 88 -9.47 2.52 9.54
CA VAL A 88 -9.16 2.59 10.96
C VAL A 88 -8.10 3.64 11.27
N SER A 89 -7.05 3.79 10.45
CA SER A 89 -5.91 4.69 10.72
C SER A 89 -6.34 6.13 10.90
N ASP A 90 -7.32 6.57 10.11
CA ASP A 90 -7.71 7.97 10.04
C ASP A 90 -8.83 8.31 11.02
N ASN A 91 -9.46 7.30 11.61
CA ASN A 91 -10.69 7.48 12.39
C ASN A 91 -10.60 6.98 13.83
N ILE A 92 -9.59 6.18 14.20
CA ILE A 92 -9.48 5.56 15.53
C ILE A 92 -8.21 6.00 16.26
N ASN A 93 -8.41 6.67 17.39
CA ASN A 93 -7.36 7.09 18.34
C ASN A 93 -7.45 6.34 19.70
N SER A 94 -8.24 5.28 19.78
CA SER A 94 -8.47 4.52 21.01
C SER A 94 -7.94 3.09 20.92
N THR A 95 -7.04 2.72 21.84
CA THR A 95 -6.53 1.35 22.00
C THR A 95 -7.60 0.33 22.39
N SER A 96 -8.80 0.79 22.78
CA SER A 96 -9.92 -0.09 23.15
C SER A 96 -10.85 -0.43 21.99
N TYR A 97 -10.59 0.12 20.80
CA TYR A 97 -11.37 -0.17 19.60
C TYR A 97 -11.30 -1.66 19.26
N LYS A 98 -12.44 -2.22 18.88
CA LYS A 98 -12.56 -3.62 18.48
C LYS A 98 -12.82 -3.68 16.99
N LEU A 99 -11.88 -4.28 16.27
CA LEU A 99 -12.01 -4.49 14.84
C LEU A 99 -13.28 -5.29 14.52
N LYS A 100 -13.93 -4.92 13.42
CA LYS A 100 -15.14 -5.56 12.90
C LYS A 100 -14.97 -5.86 11.42
N ASN A 101 -15.84 -6.72 10.90
CA ASN A 101 -15.83 -7.06 9.48
C ASN A 101 -15.94 -5.82 8.58
N GLY A 102 -15.05 -5.70 7.60
CA GLY A 102 -14.95 -4.55 6.71
C GLY A 102 -14.04 -3.42 7.21
N ASP A 103 -13.43 -3.54 8.39
CA ASP A 103 -12.38 -2.62 8.81
C ASP A 103 -11.08 -2.90 8.03
N ALA A 104 -10.43 -1.85 7.54
CA ALA A 104 -9.10 -1.89 6.99
C ALA A 104 -8.22 -0.84 7.67
N ALA A 105 -6.91 -1.10 7.75
CA ALA A 105 -5.97 -0.14 8.32
C ALA A 105 -5.97 1.17 7.52
N PHE A 106 -5.71 1.06 6.21
CA PHE A 106 -5.42 2.22 5.35
C PHE A 106 -6.35 2.37 4.13
N TRP A 107 -7.13 1.35 3.78
CA TRP A 107 -8.02 1.43 2.62
C TRP A 107 -9.24 2.29 2.88
N GLU A 108 -9.63 3.07 1.87
CA GLU A 108 -10.85 3.87 1.90
C GLU A 108 -12.12 3.00 1.86
N PRO A 109 -13.21 3.41 2.53
CA PRO A 109 -14.51 2.76 2.38
C PRO A 109 -14.96 2.66 0.91
N GLY A 110 -15.51 1.51 0.52
CA GLY A 110 -15.91 1.19 -0.84
C GLY A 110 -14.80 0.52 -1.68
N THR A 111 -13.57 0.41 -1.17
CA THR A 111 -12.51 -0.37 -1.83
C THR A 111 -12.93 -1.83 -1.94
N GLU A 112 -12.97 -2.35 -3.16
CA GLU A 112 -13.38 -3.73 -3.42
C GLU A 112 -12.31 -4.74 -3.01
N LEU A 113 -12.75 -5.81 -2.37
CA LEU A 113 -11.92 -6.93 -1.95
C LEU A 113 -12.29 -8.16 -2.76
N TYR A 114 -11.28 -8.95 -3.13
CA TYR A 114 -11.42 -10.12 -3.98
C TYR A 114 -10.79 -11.35 -3.34
N TYR A 115 -11.37 -12.52 -3.57
CA TYR A 115 -10.69 -13.78 -3.29
C TYR A 115 -9.68 -14.07 -4.40
N VAL A 116 -8.64 -14.83 -4.08
CA VAL A 116 -7.66 -15.32 -5.07
C VAL A 116 -7.94 -16.78 -5.38
N GLU A 117 -8.12 -17.11 -6.65
CA GLU A 117 -8.46 -18.46 -7.11
C GLU A 117 -7.39 -19.47 -6.70
N GLY A 118 -7.80 -20.58 -6.07
CA GLY A 118 -6.89 -21.63 -5.61
C GLY A 118 -6.08 -21.29 -4.36
N LEU A 119 -6.18 -20.05 -3.84
CA LEU A 119 -5.44 -19.56 -2.67
C LEU A 119 -6.41 -19.00 -1.62
N PRO A 120 -7.15 -19.86 -0.90
CA PRO A 120 -8.23 -19.45 -0.01
C PRO A 120 -7.76 -18.66 1.22
N ASP A 121 -6.46 -18.67 1.51
CA ASP A 121 -5.86 -17.93 2.61
C ASP A 121 -5.53 -16.47 2.22
N LEU A 122 -5.79 -16.06 0.97
CA LEU A 122 -5.50 -14.72 0.46
C LEU A 122 -6.75 -13.90 0.11
N LEU A 123 -6.63 -12.60 0.35
CA LEU A 123 -7.45 -11.55 -0.24
C LEU A 123 -6.59 -10.65 -1.11
N ALA A 124 -7.24 -9.99 -2.07
CA ALA A 124 -6.62 -8.98 -2.91
C ALA A 124 -7.44 -7.68 -2.89
N ALA A 125 -6.75 -6.55 -2.88
CA ALA A 125 -7.31 -5.22 -3.11
C ALA A 125 -6.64 -4.62 -4.35
N LYS A 126 -7.41 -3.95 -5.20
CA LYS A 126 -6.86 -3.37 -6.43
C LYS A 126 -5.98 -2.16 -6.09
N ASP A 127 -4.72 -2.24 -6.49
CA ASP A 127 -3.73 -1.19 -6.27
C ASP A 127 -2.89 -0.98 -7.54
N PRO A 128 -3.12 0.10 -8.31
CA PRO A 128 -2.34 0.41 -9.50
C PRO A 128 -0.85 0.61 -9.24
N ALA A 129 -0.43 0.93 -8.00
CA ALA A 129 0.97 1.10 -7.65
C ALA A 129 1.69 -0.25 -7.41
N GLU A 130 0.95 -1.34 -7.27
CA GLU A 130 1.51 -2.69 -7.12
C GLU A 130 1.78 -3.37 -8.46
N ILE A 131 2.77 -4.26 -8.48
CA ILE A 131 3.07 -5.09 -9.65
C ILE A 131 1.87 -6.00 -9.91
N ASN A 132 1.41 -6.03 -11.16
CA ASN A 132 0.16 -6.69 -11.59
C ASN A 132 -1.14 -6.11 -10.97
N GLY A 133 -1.06 -4.96 -10.29
CA GLY A 133 -2.22 -4.13 -9.97
C GLY A 133 -3.02 -4.52 -8.72
N TYR A 134 -2.45 -5.35 -7.84
CA TYR A 134 -3.12 -5.81 -6.62
C TYR A 134 -2.17 -5.91 -5.43
N SER A 135 -2.59 -5.35 -4.30
CA SER A 135 -2.01 -5.64 -2.99
C SER A 135 -2.61 -6.92 -2.45
N LEU A 136 -1.76 -7.81 -1.93
CA LEU A 136 -2.18 -9.10 -1.38
C LEU A 136 -2.19 -9.06 0.15
N TYR A 137 -3.19 -9.73 0.72
CA TYR A 137 -3.37 -9.87 2.16
C TYR A 137 -3.53 -11.34 2.51
N VAL A 138 -2.76 -11.82 3.48
CA VAL A 138 -2.81 -13.22 3.94
C VAL A 138 -3.51 -13.31 5.28
N ASN A 139 -4.33 -14.35 5.47
CA ASN A 139 -4.87 -14.69 6.78
C ASN A 139 -3.70 -14.88 7.76
N GLU A 140 -3.65 -14.08 8.83
CA GLU A 140 -2.52 -14.06 9.77
C GLU A 140 -2.23 -15.45 10.34
N ALA A 141 -3.26 -16.25 10.61
CA ALA A 141 -3.12 -17.62 11.14
C ALA A 141 -2.47 -18.60 10.13
N LYS A 142 -2.35 -18.20 8.87
CA LYS A 142 -1.80 -18.98 7.74
C LYS A 142 -0.53 -18.36 7.14
N SER A 143 -0.12 -17.19 7.63
CA SER A 143 1.04 -16.43 7.15
C SER A 143 2.35 -17.23 7.08
N GLY A 144 2.53 -18.22 7.97
CA GLY A 144 3.69 -19.12 7.95
C GLY A 144 3.88 -19.93 6.66
N GLY A 145 2.85 -20.03 5.81
CA GLY A 145 2.94 -20.64 4.47
C GLY A 145 3.56 -19.72 3.39
N TYR A 146 3.82 -18.45 3.71
CA TYR A 146 4.28 -17.44 2.75
C TYR A 146 5.63 -16.87 3.18
N PRO A 147 6.76 -17.49 2.76
CA PRO A 147 8.10 -17.00 3.03
C PRO A 147 8.25 -15.50 2.70
N GLN A 148 8.65 -14.69 3.67
CA GLN A 148 8.85 -13.24 3.50
C GLN A 148 10.33 -12.88 3.27
N HIS A 149 11.25 -13.75 3.67
CA HIS A 149 12.68 -13.45 3.64
C HIS A 149 13.37 -14.18 2.51
N PHE A 150 14.35 -13.52 1.90
CA PHE A 150 15.12 -14.09 0.80
C PHE A 150 15.79 -15.44 1.14
N LYS A 151 16.27 -15.57 2.38
CA LYS A 151 16.91 -16.79 2.89
C LYS A 151 15.98 -18.01 2.95
N ASP A 152 14.68 -17.78 3.01
CA ASP A 152 13.67 -18.83 3.12
C ASP A 152 13.26 -19.36 1.73
N LEU A 153 13.78 -18.74 0.66
CA LEU A 153 13.52 -19.14 -0.71
C LEU A 153 14.46 -20.27 -1.16
N LYS A 154 13.88 -21.23 -1.87
CA LYS A 154 14.61 -22.26 -2.60
C LYS A 154 15.06 -21.71 -3.94
N LEU A 155 16.25 -21.10 -3.96
CA LEU A 155 16.71 -20.37 -5.15
C LEU A 155 16.91 -21.28 -6.38
N GLU A 156 17.12 -22.57 -6.17
CA GLU A 156 17.20 -23.59 -7.22
C GLU A 156 15.87 -23.82 -7.97
N GLU A 157 14.74 -23.42 -7.38
CA GLU A 157 13.42 -23.51 -8.03
C GLU A 157 13.08 -22.24 -8.84
N ILE A 158 13.88 -21.17 -8.75
CA ILE A 158 13.63 -19.92 -9.47
C ILE A 158 13.98 -20.09 -10.95
N ALA A 159 12.96 -19.91 -11.80
CA ALA A 159 13.05 -20.10 -13.24
C ALA A 159 13.01 -18.79 -14.04
N LYS A 160 12.43 -17.73 -13.47
CA LYS A 160 12.31 -16.42 -14.12
C LYS A 160 12.46 -15.31 -13.09
N ILE A 161 13.09 -14.21 -13.51
CA ILE A 161 13.18 -12.98 -12.73
C ILE A 161 12.72 -11.80 -13.57
N GLU A 162 11.76 -11.03 -13.06
CA GLU A 162 11.32 -9.78 -13.67
C GLU A 162 11.88 -8.61 -12.86
N ILE A 163 12.39 -7.59 -13.54
CA ILE A 163 12.93 -6.39 -12.92
C ILE A 163 12.04 -5.20 -13.29
N TYR A 164 11.56 -4.50 -12.26
CA TYR A 164 10.67 -3.35 -12.42
C TYR A 164 11.35 -2.07 -11.92
N ASP A 165 11.07 -0.96 -12.61
CA ASP A 165 11.25 0.38 -12.06
C ASP A 165 10.08 0.71 -11.14
N LEU A 166 10.39 1.11 -9.91
CA LEU A 166 9.40 1.57 -8.92
C LEU A 166 9.43 3.09 -8.76
N PHE A 167 9.96 3.83 -9.75
CA PHE A 167 9.97 5.29 -9.68
C PHE A 167 8.55 5.87 -9.79
N LEU A 168 7.93 6.13 -8.64
CA LEU A 168 6.62 6.75 -8.52
C LEU A 168 6.75 8.28 -8.58
N TYR A 169 6.75 8.86 -9.79
CA TYR A 169 6.67 10.33 -9.96
C TYR A 169 5.33 10.90 -9.47
N ASP A 170 4.28 10.08 -9.53
CA ASP A 170 2.99 10.28 -8.90
C ASP A 170 2.53 8.96 -8.28
N ASN A 171 1.80 9.00 -7.17
CA ASN A 171 1.33 7.82 -6.43
C ASN A 171 0.30 6.96 -7.19
N PHE A 172 0.27 7.05 -8.52
CA PHE A 172 -0.71 6.40 -9.40
C PHE A 172 -0.06 5.74 -10.62
N SER A 173 1.25 5.88 -10.82
CA SER A 173 1.95 5.21 -11.90
C SER A 173 2.22 3.75 -11.53
N SER A 174 1.83 2.85 -12.43
CA SER A 174 2.12 1.43 -12.27
C SER A 174 3.61 1.14 -12.47
N PRO A 175 4.18 0.15 -11.76
CA PRO A 175 5.55 -0.31 -11.99
C PRO A 175 5.84 -0.61 -13.46
N GLU A 176 7.00 -0.16 -13.96
CA GLU A 176 7.43 -0.40 -15.35
C GLU A 176 8.36 -1.59 -15.41
N LEU A 177 8.03 -2.62 -16.21
CA LEU A 177 8.93 -3.75 -16.45
C LEU A 177 10.14 -3.27 -17.28
N LEU A 178 11.33 -3.33 -16.68
CA LEU A 178 12.59 -2.95 -17.32
C LEU A 178 13.32 -4.11 -17.98
N ASN A 179 13.25 -5.29 -17.36
CA ASN A 179 13.97 -6.46 -17.86
C ASN A 179 13.31 -7.76 -17.40
N MET A 180 13.54 -8.83 -18.16
CA MET A 180 13.08 -10.18 -17.85
C MET A 180 14.23 -11.16 -18.10
N LEU A 181 14.60 -11.91 -17.08
CA LEU A 181 15.62 -12.96 -17.12
C LEU A 181 14.91 -14.31 -17.16
N GLU A 182 15.00 -14.99 -18.30
CA GLU A 182 14.45 -16.34 -18.52
C GLU A 182 15.52 -17.36 -18.88
N ASP A 183 16.72 -16.90 -19.30
CA ASP A 183 17.86 -17.78 -19.54
C ASP A 183 18.42 -18.27 -18.20
N GLU A 184 18.66 -19.58 -18.09
CA GLU A 184 19.12 -20.22 -16.86
C GLU A 184 20.44 -19.60 -16.38
N GLN A 185 21.36 -19.26 -17.29
CA GLN A 185 22.63 -18.65 -16.92
C GLN A 185 22.42 -17.24 -16.37
N ASP A 186 21.64 -16.39 -17.05
CA ASP A 186 21.34 -15.03 -16.59
C ASP A 186 20.65 -15.04 -15.21
N VAL A 187 19.69 -15.96 -15.00
CA VAL A 187 19.01 -16.14 -13.71
C VAL A 187 20.00 -16.53 -12.61
N GLN A 188 20.83 -17.55 -12.85
CA GLN A 188 21.78 -18.03 -11.85
C GLN A 188 22.89 -17.02 -11.54
N GLU A 189 23.36 -16.26 -12.55
CA GLU A 189 24.32 -15.17 -12.35
C GLU A 189 23.74 -14.07 -11.47
N PHE A 190 22.49 -13.65 -11.70
CA PHE A 190 21.84 -12.65 -10.86
C PHE A 190 21.59 -13.14 -9.43
N LEU A 191 21.11 -14.37 -9.26
CA LEU A 191 20.92 -14.95 -7.92
C LEU A 191 22.24 -15.10 -7.17
N LYS A 192 23.35 -15.35 -7.87
CA LYS A 192 24.69 -15.36 -7.29
C LYS A 192 25.12 -13.97 -6.82
N ILE A 193 24.79 -12.91 -7.54
CA ILE A 193 25.03 -11.53 -7.10
C ILE A 193 24.28 -11.25 -5.80
N LEU A 194 23.00 -11.63 -5.73
CA LEU A 194 22.18 -11.44 -4.53
C LEU A 194 22.73 -12.25 -3.33
N LYS A 195 23.24 -13.46 -3.55
CA LYS A 195 23.86 -14.28 -2.49
C LYS A 195 25.33 -13.94 -2.16
N GLY A 196 25.98 -13.17 -3.03
CA GLY A 196 27.43 -13.11 -3.16
C GLY A 196 28.13 -12.29 -2.07
N GLU A 197 29.45 -12.19 -2.18
CA GLU A 197 30.24 -11.33 -1.30
C GLU A 197 29.87 -9.86 -1.52
N HIS A 198 29.55 -9.19 -0.42
CA HIS A 198 29.08 -7.81 -0.43
C HIS A 198 30.16 -6.82 -0.82
N ALA A 199 29.79 -5.82 -1.61
CA ALA A 199 30.66 -4.69 -1.90
C ALA A 199 30.91 -3.89 -0.61
N PRO A 200 32.09 -3.24 -0.46
CA PRO A 200 32.28 -2.28 0.62
C PRO A 200 31.36 -1.07 0.41
N GLN A 201 30.81 -0.53 1.49
CA GLN A 201 30.03 0.71 1.44
C GLN A 201 30.89 1.88 0.94
N ASP A 202 30.35 2.68 0.02
CA ASP A 202 30.94 3.96 -0.37
C ASP A 202 30.93 4.96 0.82
N PRO A 203 32.10 5.43 1.30
CA PRO A 203 32.18 6.41 2.39
C PRO A 203 31.53 7.77 2.08
N GLU A 204 31.37 8.14 0.81
CA GLU A 204 30.71 9.39 0.42
C GLU A 204 29.20 9.34 0.71
N LEU A 205 28.59 8.16 0.51
CA LEU A 205 27.15 7.95 0.73
C LEU A 205 26.77 7.95 2.22
N ILE A 206 27.71 7.71 3.13
CA ILE A 206 27.46 7.83 4.58
C ILE A 206 27.07 9.26 4.97
N ARG A 207 27.66 10.26 4.29
CA ARG A 207 27.53 11.67 4.69
C ARG A 207 26.37 12.38 4.04
N ASN A 208 26.03 12.00 2.81
CA ASN A 208 24.96 12.63 2.05
C ASN A 208 24.43 11.65 0.98
N PRO A 209 23.58 10.68 1.37
CA PRO A 209 23.00 9.76 0.41
C PRO A 209 22.08 10.54 -0.55
N PRO A 210 22.15 10.31 -1.88
CA PRO A 210 21.18 10.85 -2.81
C PRO A 210 19.83 10.16 -2.62
N ASP A 211 18.76 10.74 -3.20
CA ASP A 211 17.50 10.02 -3.33
C ASP A 211 17.73 8.75 -4.17
N PRO A 212 17.37 7.56 -3.66
CA PRO A 212 17.65 6.32 -4.36
C PRO A 212 16.71 6.13 -5.56
N GLU A 213 17.25 5.58 -6.64
CA GLU A 213 16.42 4.91 -7.64
C GLU A 213 15.98 3.55 -7.04
N ILE A 214 14.67 3.26 -7.07
CA ILE A 214 14.11 2.05 -6.47
C ILE A 214 13.63 1.11 -7.56
N TYR A 215 14.05 -0.14 -7.46
CA TYR A 215 13.70 -1.22 -8.36
C TYR A 215 13.09 -2.37 -7.57
N ALA A 216 12.32 -3.22 -8.23
CA ALA A 216 11.90 -4.51 -7.69
C ALA A 216 12.44 -5.65 -8.55
N ALA A 217 12.96 -6.69 -7.90
CA ALA A 217 13.17 -8.00 -8.49
C ALA A 217 12.04 -8.94 -8.06
N VAL A 218 11.30 -9.47 -9.03
CA VAL A 218 10.22 -10.44 -8.83
C VAL A 218 10.71 -11.82 -9.27
N LEU A 219 10.85 -12.72 -8.30
CA LEU A 219 11.41 -14.07 -8.48
C LEU A 219 10.25 -15.07 -8.61
N HIS A 220 10.22 -15.78 -9.74
CA HIS A 220 9.19 -16.78 -10.06
C HIS A 220 9.75 -18.20 -9.97
N ASN A 221 9.06 -19.06 -9.23
CA ASN A 221 9.29 -20.51 -9.15
C ASN A 221 8.22 -21.34 -9.88
N GLY A 222 7.34 -20.69 -10.65
CA GLY A 222 6.22 -21.33 -11.34
C GLY A 222 4.95 -21.48 -10.51
N GLU A 223 4.94 -21.03 -9.25
CA GLU A 223 3.72 -20.93 -8.43
C GLU A 223 2.95 -19.65 -8.73
N ASP A 224 1.69 -19.60 -8.27
CA ASP A 224 0.80 -18.45 -8.46
C ASP A 224 1.28 -17.19 -7.71
N ILE A 225 2.15 -17.34 -6.69
CA ILE A 225 2.69 -16.22 -5.91
C ILE A 225 4.21 -16.13 -6.09
N ALA A 226 4.65 -15.07 -6.76
CA ALA A 226 6.06 -14.72 -6.91
C ALA A 226 6.56 -13.93 -5.69
N ARG A 227 7.89 -13.74 -5.57
CA ARG A 227 8.52 -13.00 -4.47
C ARG A 227 9.20 -11.73 -4.94
N LYS A 228 8.84 -10.61 -4.33
CA LYS A 228 9.31 -9.26 -4.63
C LYS A 228 10.37 -8.85 -3.61
N PHE A 229 11.52 -8.38 -4.08
CA PHE A 229 12.55 -7.74 -3.27
C PHE A 229 12.96 -6.41 -3.88
N HIS A 230 13.10 -5.39 -3.04
CA HIS A 230 13.56 -4.09 -3.48
C HIS A 230 15.08 -4.05 -3.65
N ILE A 231 15.52 -3.43 -4.74
CA ILE A 231 16.91 -3.12 -5.03
C ILE A 231 17.01 -1.61 -5.18
N TYR A 232 17.99 -1.01 -4.53
CA TYR A 232 18.18 0.42 -4.49
C TYR A 232 19.49 0.79 -5.16
N LYS A 233 19.49 1.95 -5.80
CA LYS A 233 20.69 2.53 -6.38
C LYS A 233 20.89 3.95 -5.85
N GLU A 234 21.94 4.12 -5.05
CA GLU A 234 22.36 5.39 -4.48
C GLU A 234 23.59 5.89 -5.25
N GLY A 235 23.36 6.74 -6.25
CA GLY A 235 24.42 7.21 -7.14
C GLY A 235 25.02 6.08 -7.98
N LYS A 236 26.19 5.55 -7.57
CA LYS A 236 26.85 4.40 -8.21
C LYS A 236 26.78 3.11 -7.39
N GLN A 237 26.32 3.20 -6.14
CA GLN A 237 26.25 2.07 -5.24
C GLN A 237 24.91 1.36 -5.40
N TRP A 238 24.96 0.04 -5.50
CA TRP A 238 23.78 -0.81 -5.42
C TRP A 238 23.67 -1.40 -4.02
N LEU A 239 22.45 -1.51 -3.52
CA LEU A 239 22.18 -2.13 -2.23
C LEU A 239 20.76 -2.70 -2.18
N TRP A 240 20.52 -3.57 -1.21
CA TRP A 240 19.22 -4.18 -0.96
C TRP A 240 19.13 -4.60 0.51
N TYR A 241 17.96 -5.08 0.91
CA TYR A 241 17.66 -5.44 2.31
C TYR A 241 17.03 -6.84 2.41
N PRO A 242 17.78 -7.93 2.19
CA PRO A 242 17.24 -9.28 2.33
C PRO A 242 16.94 -9.64 3.80
N TRP A 243 17.61 -8.97 4.73
CA TRP A 243 17.36 -8.96 6.17
C TRP A 243 18.00 -7.73 6.82
N ASP A 244 19.31 -7.57 6.57
CA ASP A 244 20.09 -6.38 6.89
C ASP A 244 20.45 -5.64 5.59
N ARG A 245 20.98 -4.42 5.71
CA ARG A 245 21.47 -3.68 4.54
C ARG A 245 22.70 -4.37 3.96
N GLU A 246 22.61 -4.73 2.68
CA GLU A 246 23.67 -5.37 1.94
C GLU A 246 24.03 -4.56 0.70
N PHE A 247 25.32 -4.47 0.40
CA PHE A 247 25.82 -3.73 -0.76
C PHE A 247 26.12 -4.70 -1.89
N LEU A 248 25.52 -4.44 -3.05
CA LEU A 248 25.66 -5.26 -4.24
C LEU A 248 26.80 -4.73 -5.13
N PRO A 249 27.48 -5.61 -5.88
CA PRO A 249 28.53 -5.22 -6.82
C PRO A 249 27.98 -4.36 -7.97
N ALA A 250 28.85 -3.56 -8.60
CA ALA A 250 28.48 -2.65 -9.68
C ALA A 250 27.86 -3.36 -10.90
N GLU A 251 28.22 -4.63 -11.12
CA GLU A 251 27.67 -5.49 -12.18
C GLU A 251 26.17 -5.75 -12.02
N THR A 252 25.57 -5.53 -10.84
CA THR A 252 24.10 -5.56 -10.65
C THR A 252 23.38 -4.73 -11.72
N GLY A 253 23.95 -3.57 -12.08
CA GLY A 253 23.35 -2.67 -13.07
C GLY A 253 23.15 -3.27 -14.46
N SER A 254 23.94 -4.27 -14.87
CA SER A 254 23.75 -4.92 -16.19
C SER A 254 22.51 -5.80 -16.26
N PHE A 255 21.92 -6.14 -15.11
CA PHE A 255 20.67 -6.92 -15.04
C PHE A 255 19.43 -6.03 -14.92
N ILE A 256 19.58 -4.74 -14.57
CA ILE A 256 18.44 -3.86 -14.31
C ILE A 256 17.88 -3.24 -15.59
N LYS A 257 18.73 -2.83 -16.54
CA LYS A 257 18.30 -2.21 -17.81
C LYS A 257 18.98 -2.93 -18.98
N LYS A 258 18.20 -3.57 -19.85
CA LYS A 258 18.65 -4.10 -21.15
C LYS A 258 18.10 -3.22 -22.28
#